data_AF-A0A3D4ALD2-F1
#
_entry.id   AF-A0A3D4ALD2-F1
#
_cell.length_a   1.000
_cell.length_b   1.000
_cell.length_c   1.000
_cell.angle_alpha   90.00
_cell.angle_beta   90.00
_cell.angle_gamma   90.00
#
_symmetry.space_group_name_H-M   'P 1'
#
loop_
_entity.id
_entity.type
_entity.pdbx_description
1 polymer ?
#
loop_
_entity_poly.entity_id
_entity_poly.type
_entity_poly.pdbx_seq_one_letter_code
_entity_poly.pdbx_strand_id
1 'polypeptide(L)'
;MIMKKLLGIALVALMGVFMLSCSNGGGIDKAKEIVQELKDKGANMSVDELKAKLMDFADAIKPVTAKIAEIGKKIEEDPSKALELATEMKEAGAEEIDGLMSDMEAACEKIPAFKDLEKDPDFQKKMLDAMGVNM
;
A
#
# COMPACT_ATOMS: atom_id res chain seq x y z
N MET A 1 -3.88 -43.01 6.59
CA MET A 1 -5.03 -42.20 7.11
C MET A 1 -4.51 -40.89 7.72
N ILE A 2 -3.73 -40.11 6.97
CA ILE A 2 -3.02 -38.89 7.45
C ILE A 2 -3.16 -37.77 6.40
N MET A 3 -4.40 -37.52 5.94
CA MET A 3 -4.68 -36.46 4.95
C MET A 3 -5.86 -35.56 5.35
N LYS A 4 -6.39 -35.69 6.57
CA LYS A 4 -7.55 -34.91 7.03
C LYS A 4 -7.25 -33.82 8.08
N LYS A 5 -5.99 -33.67 8.52
CA LYS A 5 -5.64 -32.71 9.60
C LYS A 5 -4.98 -31.41 9.13
N LEU A 6 -4.56 -31.29 7.87
CA LEU A 6 -3.92 -30.06 7.34
C LEU A 6 -4.91 -29.02 6.77
N LEU A 7 -6.15 -29.43 6.48
CA LEU A 7 -7.19 -28.52 5.97
C LEU A 7 -7.85 -27.67 7.07
N GLY A 8 -7.66 -28.00 8.35
CA GLY A 8 -8.27 -27.29 9.48
C GLY A 8 -7.51 -26.02 9.90
N ILE A 9 -6.20 -25.94 9.62
CA ILE A 9 -5.36 -24.80 10.06
C ILE A 9 -5.31 -23.70 8.99
N ALA A 10 -5.44 -24.08 7.71
CA ALA A 10 -5.54 -23.11 6.61
C ALA A 10 -6.88 -22.32 6.64
N LEU A 11 -7.95 -22.90 7.18
CA LEU A 11 -9.25 -22.22 7.25
C LEU A 11 -9.35 -21.23 8.42
N VAL A 12 -8.58 -21.42 9.49
CA VAL A 12 -8.58 -20.53 10.67
C VAL A 12 -7.74 -19.27 10.41
N ALA A 13 -6.70 -19.36 9.57
CA ALA A 13 -5.96 -18.20 9.09
C ALA A 13 -6.79 -17.31 8.14
N LEU A 14 -7.74 -17.89 7.40
CA LEU A 14 -8.65 -17.14 6.51
C LEU A 14 -9.80 -16.43 7.26
N MET A 15 -10.18 -16.91 8.45
CA MET A 15 -11.18 -16.24 9.28
C MET A 15 -10.58 -15.22 10.26
N GLY A 16 -9.30 -15.33 10.61
CA GLY A 16 -8.58 -14.35 11.44
C GLY A 16 -8.28 -13.03 10.71
N VAL A 17 -8.20 -13.05 9.38
CA VAL A 17 -8.01 -11.84 8.55
C VAL A 17 -9.32 -11.05 8.36
N PHE A 18 -10.48 -11.67 8.61
CA PHE A 18 -11.79 -11.02 8.44
C PHE A 18 -12.25 -10.17 9.63
N MET A 19 -11.58 -10.22 10.79
CA MET A 19 -11.94 -9.43 11.97
C MET A 19 -11.07 -8.18 12.20
N LEU A 20 -10.10 -7.89 11.31
CA LEU A 20 -9.40 -6.60 11.25
C LEU A 20 -10.06 -5.61 10.28
N SER A 21 -11.13 -6.02 9.59
CA SER A 21 -11.80 -5.23 8.54
C SER A 21 -12.85 -4.23 9.05
N CYS A 22 -12.96 -3.97 10.37
CA CYS A 22 -13.99 -3.08 10.91
C CYS A 22 -13.46 -1.78 11.54
N SER A 23 -12.20 -1.42 11.35
CA SER A 23 -11.72 -0.07 11.70
C SER A 23 -10.57 0.32 10.77
N ASN A 24 -10.81 1.26 9.86
CA ASN A 24 -9.82 1.90 8.97
C ASN A 24 -9.09 1.04 7.90
N GLY A 25 -9.35 -0.26 7.75
CA GLY A 25 -8.57 -1.17 6.88
C GLY A 25 -8.86 -1.19 5.37
N GLY A 26 -9.88 -0.49 4.86
CA GLY A 26 -10.30 -0.63 3.45
C GLY A 26 -9.28 -0.15 2.40
N GLY A 27 -8.39 0.77 2.77
CA GLY A 27 -7.38 1.32 1.87
C GLY A 27 -6.25 0.33 1.55
N ILE A 28 -5.75 -0.40 2.54
CA ILE A 28 -4.64 -1.36 2.36
C ILE A 28 -5.06 -2.55 1.50
N ASP A 29 -6.28 -3.06 1.70
CA ASP A 29 -6.77 -4.19 0.89
C ASP A 29 -7.00 -3.77 -0.56
N LYS A 30 -7.54 -2.57 -0.81
CA LYS A 30 -7.63 -2.01 -2.17
C LYS A 30 -6.23 -1.84 -2.80
N ALA A 31 -5.25 -1.36 -2.04
CA ALA A 31 -3.88 -1.21 -2.52
C ALA A 31 -3.25 -2.57 -2.90
N LYS A 32 -3.47 -3.63 -2.10
CA LYS A 32 -3.05 -5.01 -2.43
C LYS A 32 -3.68 -5.49 -3.74
N GLU A 33 -4.98 -5.29 -3.92
CA GLU A 33 -5.68 -5.68 -5.15
C GLU A 33 -5.08 -4.99 -6.37
N ILE A 34 -4.80 -3.68 -6.28
CA ILE A 34 -4.20 -2.92 -7.38
C ILE A 34 -2.80 -3.43 -7.71
N VAL A 35 -1.95 -3.68 -6.69
CA VAL A 35 -0.62 -4.26 -6.89
C VAL A 35 -0.71 -5.62 -7.59
N GLN A 36 -1.66 -6.46 -7.18
CA GLN A 36 -1.86 -7.76 -7.83
C GLN A 36 -2.31 -7.60 -9.28
N GLU A 37 -3.20 -6.65 -9.58
CA GLU A 37 -3.59 -6.33 -10.96
C GLU A 37 -2.42 -5.82 -11.81
N LEU A 38 -1.53 -5.00 -11.24
CA LEU A 38 -0.31 -4.54 -11.92
C LEU A 38 0.62 -5.72 -12.22
N LYS A 39 0.80 -6.65 -11.27
CA LYS A 39 1.61 -7.87 -11.44
C LYS A 39 1.04 -8.78 -12.54
N ASP A 40 -0.28 -8.95 -12.60
CA ASP A 40 -0.93 -9.92 -13.49
C ASP A 40 -1.20 -9.37 -14.90
N LYS A 41 -1.61 -8.10 -14.99
CA LYS A 41 -2.13 -7.50 -16.23
C LYS A 41 -1.34 -6.30 -16.71
N GLY A 42 -0.42 -5.77 -15.89
CA GLY A 42 0.29 -4.52 -16.16
C GLY A 42 1.01 -4.50 -17.51
N ALA A 43 1.60 -5.61 -17.94
CA ALA A 43 2.30 -5.71 -19.22
C ALA A 43 1.42 -5.40 -20.46
N ASN A 44 0.09 -5.54 -20.33
CA ASN A 44 -0.87 -5.29 -21.40
C ASN A 44 -1.67 -4.00 -21.21
N MET A 45 -1.42 -3.24 -20.12
CA MET A 45 -2.12 -1.98 -19.87
C MET A 45 -1.58 -0.88 -20.79
N SER A 46 -2.49 -0.03 -21.26
CA SER A 46 -2.14 1.25 -21.87
C SER A 46 -1.55 2.20 -20.82
N VAL A 47 -0.86 3.24 -21.30
CA VAL A 47 -0.31 4.32 -20.45
C VAL A 47 -1.41 4.95 -19.59
N ASP A 48 -2.59 5.22 -20.15
CA ASP A 48 -3.70 5.86 -19.43
C ASP A 48 -4.32 4.94 -18.38
N GLU A 49 -4.48 3.64 -18.68
CA GLU A 49 -4.95 2.66 -17.70
C GLU A 49 -3.96 2.51 -16.54
N LEU A 50 -2.66 2.50 -16.85
CA LEU A 50 -1.61 2.43 -15.84
C LEU A 50 -1.60 3.70 -14.97
N LYS A 51 -1.73 4.90 -15.57
CA LYS A 51 -1.90 6.16 -14.82
C LYS A 51 -3.07 6.07 -13.86
N ALA A 52 -4.23 5.60 -14.34
CA ALA A 52 -5.43 5.48 -13.50
C ALA A 52 -5.20 4.51 -12.33
N LYS A 53 -4.55 3.36 -12.56
CA LYS A 53 -4.26 2.37 -11.51
C LYS A 53 -3.29 2.88 -10.47
N LEU A 54 -2.26 3.62 -10.89
CA LEU A 54 -1.32 4.25 -9.96
C LEU A 54 -2.02 5.32 -9.11
N MET A 55 -2.90 6.14 -9.69
CA MET A 55 -3.69 7.11 -8.91
C MET A 55 -4.66 6.42 -7.94
N ASP A 56 -5.31 5.33 -8.36
CA ASP A 56 -6.14 4.50 -7.48
C ASP A 56 -5.35 3.95 -6.28
N PHE A 57 -4.07 3.59 -6.51
CA PHE A 57 -3.17 3.13 -5.45
C PHE A 57 -2.84 4.27 -4.48
N ALA A 58 -2.48 5.45 -5.00
CA ALA A 58 -2.23 6.62 -4.16
C ALA A 58 -3.43 6.97 -3.28
N ASP A 59 -4.64 7.00 -3.85
CA ASP A 59 -5.87 7.27 -3.11
C ASP A 59 -6.16 6.19 -2.05
N ALA A 60 -5.83 4.93 -2.35
CA ALA A 60 -6.02 3.81 -1.43
C ALA A 60 -5.11 3.91 -0.20
N ILE A 61 -3.85 4.31 -0.38
CA ILE A 61 -2.88 4.39 0.72
C ILE A 61 -2.91 5.74 1.47
N LYS A 62 -3.47 6.79 0.86
CA LYS A 62 -3.50 8.16 1.40
C LYS A 62 -3.93 8.27 2.88
N PRO A 63 -4.97 7.57 3.36
CA PRO A 63 -5.36 7.67 4.76
C PRO A 63 -4.29 7.13 5.72
N VAL A 64 -3.56 6.10 5.29
CA VAL A 64 -2.49 5.49 6.07
C VAL A 64 -1.25 6.39 6.07
N THR A 65 -0.84 6.89 4.90
CA THR A 65 0.30 7.82 4.80
C THR A 65 0.05 9.11 5.59
N ALA A 66 -1.17 9.65 5.58
CA ALA A 66 -1.55 10.80 6.39
C ALA A 66 -1.41 10.51 7.90
N LYS A 67 -1.89 9.36 8.37
CA LYS A 67 -1.76 8.95 9.78
C LYS A 67 -0.28 8.77 10.18
N ILE A 68 0.54 8.17 9.32
CA ILE A 68 1.98 8.02 9.55
C ILE A 68 2.66 9.39 9.63
N ALA A 69 2.32 10.32 8.74
CA ALA A 69 2.86 11.68 8.75
C ALA A 69 2.50 12.44 10.04
N GLU A 70 1.25 12.32 10.52
CA GLU A 70 0.84 12.90 11.79
C GLU A 70 1.64 12.33 12.98
N ILE A 71 1.89 11.02 12.99
CA ILE A 71 2.71 10.39 14.03
C ILE A 71 4.17 10.85 13.94
N GLY A 72 4.73 10.95 12.72
CA GLY A 72 6.07 11.49 12.50
C GLY A 72 6.23 12.90 13.06
N LYS A 73 5.25 13.77 12.81
CA LYS A 73 5.23 15.12 13.38
C LYS A 73 5.21 15.13 14.91
N LYS A 74 4.45 14.23 15.54
CA LYS A 74 4.44 14.09 17.02
C LYS A 74 5.81 13.66 17.55
N ILE A 75 6.54 12.82 16.82
CA ILE A 75 7.92 12.41 17.19
C ILE A 75 8.87 13.61 17.07
N GLU A 76 8.74 14.43 16.03
CA GLU A 76 9.54 15.65 15.87
C GLU A 76 9.27 16.67 17.00
N GLU A 77 8.00 16.81 17.39
CA GLU A 77 7.59 17.70 18.48
C GLU A 77 8.05 17.18 19.87
N ASP A 78 8.06 15.86 20.07
CA ASP A 78 8.50 15.22 21.31
C ASP A 78 9.24 13.89 21.06
N PRO A 79 10.57 13.94 20.83
CA PRO A 79 11.37 12.74 20.55
C PRO A 79 11.37 11.72 21.68
N SER A 80 11.01 12.13 22.91
CA SER A 80 10.97 11.21 24.06
C SER A 80 9.86 10.15 23.92
N LYS A 81 8.85 10.42 23.10
CA LYS A 81 7.73 9.50 22.80
C LYS A 81 7.98 8.59 21.61
N ALA A 82 9.16 8.63 21.00
CA ALA A 82 9.46 7.89 19.77
C ALA A 82 9.14 6.39 19.86
N LEU A 83 9.39 5.74 21.01
CA LEU A 83 9.11 4.31 21.18
C LEU A 83 7.61 3.99 21.26
N GLU A 84 6.82 4.84 21.93
CA GLU A 84 5.37 4.72 22.01
C GLU A 84 4.74 4.95 20.63
N LEU A 85 5.17 6.02 19.96
CA LEU A 85 4.70 6.41 18.64
C LEU A 85 5.14 5.46 17.52
N ALA A 86 6.28 4.77 17.66
CA ALA A 86 6.67 3.70 16.74
C ALA A 86 5.68 2.53 16.75
N THR A 87 5.08 2.23 17.91
CA THR A 87 4.01 1.22 18.00
C THR A 87 2.75 1.71 17.29
N GLU A 88 2.37 2.98 17.47
CA GLU A 88 1.25 3.59 16.75
C GLU A 88 1.48 3.60 15.22
N MET A 89 2.71 3.82 14.74
CA MET A 89 3.04 3.75 13.31
C MET A 89 2.84 2.34 12.76
N LYS A 90 3.29 1.32 13.50
CA LYS A 90 3.09 -0.07 13.12
C LYS A 90 1.59 -0.41 13.06
N GLU A 91 0.81 -0.02 14.08
CA GLU A 91 -0.64 -0.22 14.10
C GLU A 91 -1.39 0.60 13.05
N ALA A 92 -0.80 1.70 12.56
CA ALA A 92 -1.33 2.46 11.44
C ALA A 92 -1.15 1.75 10.10
N GLY A 93 -0.31 0.72 10.02
CA GLY A 93 -0.03 -0.03 8.79
C GLY A 93 1.23 0.43 8.07
N ALA A 94 2.20 1.03 8.77
CA ALA A 94 3.44 1.53 8.15
C ALA A 94 4.26 0.41 7.48
N GLU A 95 4.37 -0.75 8.12
CA GLU A 95 5.09 -1.90 7.54
C GLU A 95 4.35 -2.46 6.31
N GLU A 96 3.02 -2.52 6.35
CA GLU A 96 2.21 -2.99 5.22
C GLU A 96 2.29 -2.04 4.02
N ILE A 97 2.22 -0.72 4.24
CA ILE A 97 2.33 0.26 3.16
C ILE A 97 3.73 0.29 2.56
N ASP A 98 4.78 0.20 3.37
CA ASP A 98 6.17 0.13 2.88
C ASP A 98 6.38 -1.08 1.96
N GLY A 99 5.90 -2.25 2.41
CA GLY A 99 5.92 -3.47 1.60
C GLY A 99 5.11 -3.33 0.30
N LEU A 100 3.93 -2.70 0.36
CA LEU A 100 3.08 -2.47 -0.82
C LEU A 100 3.68 -1.50 -1.82
N MET A 101 4.33 -0.43 -1.35
CA MET A 101 5.04 0.51 -2.21
C MET A 101 6.18 -0.19 -2.95
N SER A 102 7.00 -0.98 -2.22
CA SER A 102 8.07 -1.78 -2.83
C SER A 102 7.53 -2.77 -3.87
N ASP A 103 6.42 -3.45 -3.55
CA ASP A 103 5.77 -4.40 -4.45
C ASP A 103 5.18 -3.71 -5.70
N MET A 104 4.59 -2.52 -5.54
CA MET A 104 4.07 -1.72 -6.64
C MET A 104 5.20 -1.28 -7.57
N GLU A 105 6.30 -0.76 -7.01
CA GLU A 105 7.48 -0.34 -7.77
C GLU A 105 8.05 -1.51 -8.59
N ALA A 106 8.30 -2.65 -7.95
CA ALA A 106 8.80 -3.85 -8.61
C ALA A 106 7.84 -4.41 -9.67
N ALA A 107 6.52 -4.20 -9.52
CA ALA A 107 5.55 -4.54 -10.55
C ALA A 107 5.64 -3.56 -11.73
N CYS A 108 5.71 -2.26 -11.45
CA CYS A 108 5.76 -1.19 -12.44
C CYS A 108 7.02 -1.24 -13.31
N GLU A 109 8.19 -1.56 -12.75
CA GLU A 109 9.44 -1.71 -13.50
C GLU A 109 9.34 -2.72 -14.67
N LYS A 110 8.46 -3.72 -14.52
CA LYS A 110 8.24 -4.76 -15.54
C LYS A 110 7.23 -4.34 -16.61
N ILE A 111 6.54 -3.22 -16.43
CA ILE A 111 5.49 -2.73 -17.34
C ILE A 111 6.13 -1.79 -18.37
N PRO A 112 6.09 -2.10 -19.69
CA PRO A 112 6.70 -1.26 -20.71
C PRO A 112 6.17 0.18 -20.71
N ALA A 113 4.86 0.36 -20.52
CA ALA A 113 4.19 1.66 -20.45
C ALA A 113 4.65 2.51 -19.26
N PHE A 114 5.18 1.90 -18.20
CA PHE A 114 5.67 2.63 -17.03
C PHE A 114 6.91 3.46 -17.33
N LYS A 115 7.77 3.03 -18.26
CA LYS A 115 9.01 3.75 -18.61
C LYS A 115 8.77 5.16 -19.17
N ASP A 116 7.60 5.37 -19.77
CA ASP A 116 7.20 6.67 -20.27
C ASP A 116 6.58 7.52 -19.15
N LEU A 117 5.85 6.89 -18.22
CA LEU A 117 5.29 7.54 -17.02
C LEU A 117 6.33 7.99 -16.03
N GLU A 118 7.36 7.18 -15.81
CA GLU A 118 8.46 7.48 -14.91
C GLU A 118 9.19 8.76 -15.32
N LYS A 119 9.15 9.14 -16.61
CA LYS A 119 9.77 10.36 -17.12
C LYS A 119 8.83 11.56 -17.20
N ASP A 120 7.56 11.39 -16.82
CA ASP A 120 6.54 12.45 -16.85
C ASP A 120 6.54 13.18 -15.49
N PRO A 121 7.19 14.37 -15.37
CA PRO A 121 7.31 15.07 -14.10
C PRO A 121 5.96 15.56 -13.57
N ASP A 122 4.99 15.84 -14.46
CA ASP A 122 3.65 16.25 -14.06
C ASP A 122 2.90 15.07 -13.43
N PHE A 123 3.11 13.86 -13.96
CA PHE A 123 2.55 12.65 -13.39
C PHE A 123 3.20 12.30 -12.03
N GLN A 124 4.53 12.35 -11.93
CA GLN A 124 5.24 12.12 -10.66
C GLN A 124 4.73 13.07 -9.57
N LYS A 125 4.61 14.36 -9.89
CA LYS A 125 4.09 15.36 -8.95
C LYS A 125 2.66 15.04 -8.51
N LYS A 126 1.77 14.74 -9.46
CA LYS A 126 0.38 14.35 -9.15
C LYS A 126 0.29 13.12 -8.25
N MET A 127 1.18 12.15 -8.47
CA MET A 127 1.23 10.93 -7.68
C MET A 127 1.65 11.21 -6.22
N LEU A 128 2.68 12.03 -6.03
CA LEU A 128 3.12 12.46 -4.69
C LEU A 128 2.03 13.27 -3.96
N ASP A 129 1.41 14.24 -4.66
CA ASP A 129 0.30 15.03 -4.13
C ASP A 129 -0.88 14.14 -3.71
N ALA A 130 -1.20 13.11 -4.51
CA ALA A 130 -2.27 12.17 -4.21
C ALA A 130 -1.98 11.33 -2.97
N MET A 131 -0.72 10.89 -2.78
CA MET A 131 -0.27 10.18 -1.59
C MET A 131 -0.19 11.08 -0.34
N GLY A 132 -0.41 12.39 -0.47
CA GLY A 132 -0.31 13.35 0.62
C GLY A 132 1.13 13.67 1.03
N VAL A 133 2.11 13.35 0.17
CA VAL A 133 3.52 13.69 0.36
C VAL A 133 3.77 15.02 -0.34
N ASN A 134 3.51 16.13 0.37
CA ASN A 134 3.88 17.45 -0.14
C ASN A 134 5.40 17.62 0.02
N MET A 135 6.13 17.76 -1.09
CA MET A 135 7.52 18.24 -1.12
C MET A 135 7.60 19.76 -0.98
#